data_AF-A0A6P1W0N4-F1
#
_entry.id   AF-A0A6P1W0N4-F1
#
_cell.length_a   1.000
_cell.length_b   1.000
_cell.length_c   1.000
_cell.angle_alpha   90.00
_cell.angle_beta   90.00
_cell.angle_gamma   90.00
#
_symmetry.space_group_name_H-M   'P 1'
#
loop_
_entity.id
_entity.type
_entity.pdbx_description
1 polymer ?
#
loop_
_entity_poly.entity_id
_entity_poly.type
_entity_poly.pdbx_seq_one_letter_code
_entity_poly.pdbx_strand_id
1 'polypeptide(L)'
;MMINLMSSNTQKKIFLQQGYDADKGLDGWYLPSSGNGQLNYNTNALGQASEEYIAATLIHELVHGYYHEINSKPLDNDADHNNMASDYVQPMAQALVGLYGMPQQDAIDLAWGGLGATPQFKALSPSEQNRIILTNTNYKNGSLGKKDCR
;
A
#
# COMPACT_ATOMS: atom_id res chain seq x y z
N MET A 1 3.98 10.00 15.20
CA MET A 1 2.60 9.55 15.43
C MET A 1 2.64 8.03 15.57
N MET A 2 2.23 7.46 16.72
CA MET A 2 2.14 6.00 16.89
C MET A 2 0.76 5.55 16.42
N ILE A 3 0.72 4.52 15.55
CA ILE A 3 -0.54 3.88 15.12
C ILE A 3 -0.60 2.52 15.82
N ASN A 4 -1.62 2.33 16.67
CA ASN A 4 -1.91 1.05 17.32
C ASN A 4 -2.79 0.21 16.40
N LEU A 5 -2.32 -0.97 15.99
CA LEU A 5 -2.98 -1.76 14.95
C LEU A 5 -3.69 -3.03 15.44
N MET A 6 -3.51 -3.48 16.69
CA MET A 6 -3.96 -4.82 17.13
C MET A 6 -4.44 -4.89 18.59
N SER A 7 -5.47 -5.70 18.87
CA SER A 7 -5.99 -5.98 20.23
C SER A 7 -5.30 -7.15 20.94
N SER A 8 -5.06 -6.95 22.24
CA SER A 8 -4.68 -7.88 23.33
C SER A 8 -3.64 -8.96 23.07
N ASN A 9 -2.39 -8.58 23.38
CA ASN A 9 -1.31 -9.29 24.12
C ASN A 9 0.08 -9.33 23.47
N THR A 10 0.23 -8.73 22.29
CA THR A 10 1.57 -8.42 21.75
C THR A 10 1.51 -7.11 21.01
N GLN A 11 1.89 -6.01 21.66
CA GLN A 11 2.07 -4.73 20.97
C GLN A 11 3.35 -4.84 20.14
N LYS A 12 3.23 -4.81 18.81
CA LYS A 12 4.38 -4.64 17.92
C LYS A 12 4.47 -3.19 17.47
N LYS A 13 5.66 -2.61 17.61
CA LYS A 13 5.92 -1.26 17.10
C LYS A 13 6.23 -1.36 15.61
N ILE A 14 5.67 -0.45 14.82
CA ILE A 14 6.00 -0.31 13.41
C ILE A 14 6.81 0.97 13.23
N PHE A 15 7.98 0.83 12.61
CA PHE A 15 8.86 1.95 12.28
C PHE A 15 8.68 2.31 10.82
N LEU A 16 8.46 3.59 10.52
CA LEU A 16 8.53 4.12 9.17
C LEU A 16 9.99 4.47 8.86
N GLN A 17 10.52 3.94 7.78
CA GLN A 17 11.91 4.18 7.39
C GLN A 17 12.00 4.55 5.90
N GLN A 18 12.84 5.53 5.60
CA GLN A 18 13.27 5.79 4.23
C GLN A 18 14.29 4.73 3.85
N GLY A 19 14.01 4.02 2.76
CA GLY A 19 14.88 2.98 2.23
C GLY A 19 15.36 3.33 0.82
N TYR A 20 16.57 2.89 0.51
CA TYR A 20 17.08 2.83 -0.85
C TYR A 20 17.22 1.35 -1.21
N ASP A 21 16.43 0.89 -2.18
CA ASP A 21 16.62 -0.43 -2.78
C ASP A 21 16.92 -0.23 -4.27
N ALA A 22 18.21 -0.26 -4.61
CA ALA A 22 18.71 -0.12 -5.98
C ALA A 22 18.27 -1.29 -6.88
N ASP A 23 17.92 -2.43 -6.28
CA ASP A 23 17.89 -3.71 -6.97
C ASP A 23 16.46 -4.19 -7.25
N LYS A 24 15.43 -3.57 -6.66
CA LYS A 24 14.04 -4.08 -6.76
C LYS A 24 13.03 -3.19 -7.48
N GLY A 25 13.30 -1.90 -7.69
CA GLY A 25 12.34 -1.01 -8.36
C GLY A 25 10.96 -0.90 -7.67
N LEU A 26 10.85 -1.35 -6.41
CA LEU A 26 9.62 -1.32 -5.63
C LEU A 26 9.40 0.08 -5.03
N ASP A 27 8.13 0.42 -4.84
CA ASP A 27 7.69 1.67 -4.22
C ASP A 27 7.77 1.59 -2.68
N GLY A 28 7.52 0.42 -2.10
CA GLY A 28 7.62 0.14 -0.67
C GLY A 28 7.84 -1.35 -0.37
N TRP A 29 8.13 -1.67 0.89
CA TRP A 29 8.18 -3.04 1.41
C TRP A 29 8.03 -3.11 2.94
N TYR A 30 7.39 -4.17 3.44
CA TYR A 30 7.42 -4.53 4.87
C TYR A 30 8.55 -5.50 5.22
N LEU A 31 9.24 -5.26 6.34
CA LEU A 31 10.19 -6.20 6.94
C LEU A 31 9.74 -6.58 8.36
N PRO A 32 9.46 -7.86 8.64
CA PRO A 32 9.26 -8.31 9.99
C PRO A 32 10.59 -8.33 10.75
N SER A 33 10.55 -7.97 12.03
CA SER A 33 11.70 -8.08 12.95
C SER A 33 11.25 -8.67 14.28
N SER A 34 12.18 -9.22 15.06
CA SER A 34 11.83 -9.81 16.36
C SER A 34 11.23 -8.74 17.28
N GLY A 35 9.93 -8.83 17.52
CA GLY A 35 9.14 -7.90 18.35
C GLY A 35 8.66 -6.61 17.69
N ASN A 36 9.05 -6.29 16.44
CA ASN A 36 8.67 -5.05 15.73
C ASN A 36 8.49 -5.30 14.22
N GLY A 37 7.95 -4.32 13.49
CA GLY A 37 7.91 -4.30 12.03
C GLY A 37 8.53 -3.02 11.46
N GLN A 38 9.00 -3.06 10.21
CA GLN A 38 9.47 -1.88 9.50
C GLN A 38 8.69 -1.73 8.20
N LEU A 39 8.11 -0.55 7.99
CA LEU A 39 7.56 -0.14 6.70
C LEU A 39 8.58 0.77 6.03
N ASN A 40 9.01 0.35 4.86
CA ASN A 40 9.98 1.07 4.06
C ASN A 40 9.31 1.61 2.81
N TYR A 41 9.75 2.78 2.36
CA TYR A 41 9.36 3.35 1.09
C TYR A 41 10.57 3.91 0.34
N ASN A 42 10.52 3.82 -0.98
CA ASN A 42 11.62 4.17 -1.86
C ASN A 42 11.51 5.63 -2.32
N THR A 43 12.33 6.51 -1.73
CA THR A 43 12.29 7.95 -2.04
C THR A 43 12.69 8.28 -3.47
N ASN A 44 13.46 7.41 -4.16
CA ASN A 44 13.82 7.63 -5.55
C ASN A 44 12.68 7.24 -6.49
N ALA A 45 12.06 6.09 -6.26
CA ALA A 45 10.91 5.65 -7.04
C ALA A 45 9.68 6.56 -6.82
N LEU A 46 9.56 7.13 -5.61
CA LEU A 46 8.45 7.98 -5.20
C LEU A 46 8.77 9.47 -5.21
N GLY A 47 9.90 9.89 -5.77
CA GLY A 47 10.35 11.29 -5.72
C GLY A 47 9.42 12.30 -6.40
N GLN A 48 8.51 11.83 -7.26
CA GLN A 48 7.47 12.67 -7.89
C GLN A 48 6.06 12.29 -7.45
N ALA A 49 5.92 11.30 -6.56
CA ALA A 49 4.63 10.80 -6.15
C ALA A 49 3.89 11.82 -5.30
N SER A 50 2.57 11.77 -5.41
CA SER A 50 1.68 12.48 -4.51
C SER A 50 1.71 11.89 -3.10
N GLU A 51 1.34 12.70 -2.11
CA GLU A 51 1.17 12.27 -0.73
C GLU A 51 0.19 11.09 -0.61
N GLU A 52 -0.89 11.10 -1.41
CA GLU A 52 -1.89 10.04 -1.48
C GLU A 52 -1.31 8.72 -1.99
N TYR A 53 -0.45 8.77 -3.03
CA TYR A 53 0.19 7.57 -3.56
C TYR A 53 1.19 6.98 -2.56
N ILE A 54 1.98 7.83 -1.89
CA ILE A 54 2.92 7.41 -0.85
C ILE A 54 2.13 6.76 0.29
N ALA A 55 1.01 7.36 0.71
CA ALA A 55 0.15 6.78 1.73
C ALA A 55 -0.46 5.44 1.30
N ALA A 56 -0.96 5.34 0.06
CA ALA A 56 -1.49 4.08 -0.48
C ALA A 56 -0.43 2.98 -0.46
N THR A 57 0.81 3.30 -0.84
CA THR A 57 1.96 2.40 -0.76
C THR A 57 2.22 1.96 0.68
N LEU A 58 2.29 2.89 1.63
CA LEU A 58 2.54 2.54 3.04
C LEU A 58 1.40 1.72 3.65
N ILE A 59 0.16 1.99 3.28
CA ILE A 59 -1.01 1.21 3.71
C ILE A 59 -0.95 -0.20 3.11
N HIS A 60 -0.58 -0.35 1.85
CA HIS A 60 -0.39 -1.64 1.19
C HIS A 60 0.62 -2.51 1.98
N GLU A 61 1.79 -1.95 2.25
CA GLU A 61 2.83 -2.63 3.04
C GLU A 61 2.39 -2.91 4.47
N LEU A 62 1.55 -2.04 5.04
CA LEU A 62 1.00 -2.25 6.37
C LEU A 62 0.06 -3.46 6.41
N VAL A 63 -0.72 -3.70 5.36
CA VAL A 63 -1.61 -4.86 5.27
C VAL A 63 -0.79 -6.16 5.12
N HIS A 64 0.31 -6.16 4.36
CA HIS A 64 1.27 -7.27 4.39
C HIS A 64 1.77 -7.55 5.82
N GLY A 65 2.17 -6.50 6.53
CA GLY A 65 2.59 -6.61 7.93
C GLY A 65 1.49 -7.18 8.82
N TYR A 66 0.26 -6.71 8.69
CA TYR A 66 -0.89 -7.23 9.43
C TYR A 66 -1.07 -8.73 9.21
N TYR A 67 -1.08 -9.20 7.95
CA TYR A 67 -1.25 -10.62 7.62
C TYR A 67 -0.13 -11.50 8.16
N HIS A 68 1.12 -11.05 8.04
CA HIS A 68 2.26 -11.73 8.64
C HIS A 68 2.04 -11.96 10.14
N GLU A 69 1.58 -10.92 10.84
CA GLU A 69 1.41 -10.94 12.29
C GLU A 69 0.22 -11.80 12.74
N ILE A 70 -0.95 -11.68 12.10
CA ILE A 70 -2.13 -12.46 12.50
C ILE A 70 -2.00 -13.94 12.17
N ASN A 71 -1.30 -14.27 11.08
CA ASN A 71 -1.19 -15.66 10.63
C ASN A 71 0.05 -16.36 11.18
N SER A 72 1.00 -15.64 11.79
CA SER A 72 2.30 -16.17 12.20
C SER A 72 3.00 -16.96 11.07
N LYS A 73 2.76 -16.53 9.82
CA LYS A 73 3.28 -17.17 8.61
C LYS A 73 4.38 -16.29 7.99
N PRO A 74 5.36 -16.87 7.28
CA PRO A 74 6.25 -16.09 6.43
C PRO A 74 5.43 -15.18 5.49
N LEU A 75 6.00 -14.05 5.11
CA LEU A 75 5.42 -13.23 4.03
C LEU A 75 5.30 -14.10 2.77
N ASP A 76 4.09 -14.15 2.22
CA ASP A 76 3.78 -14.86 1.00
C ASP A 76 3.06 -13.87 0.09
N ASN A 77 3.84 -13.18 -0.76
CA ASN A 77 3.33 -12.08 -1.57
C ASN A 77 2.13 -12.50 -2.43
N ASP A 78 2.12 -13.71 -2.98
CA ASP A 78 1.02 -14.15 -3.84
C ASP A 78 -0.25 -14.41 -3.02
N ALA A 79 -0.14 -15.12 -1.90
CA ALA A 79 -1.27 -15.36 -1.02
C ALA A 79 -1.79 -14.06 -0.38
N ASP A 80 -0.89 -13.20 0.08
CA ASP A 80 -1.21 -11.91 0.69
C ASP A 80 -1.90 -10.99 -0.31
N HIS A 81 -1.35 -10.83 -1.52
CA HIS A 81 -1.98 -10.02 -2.57
C HIS A 81 -3.38 -10.54 -2.92
N ASN A 82 -3.58 -11.86 -3.00
CA ASN A 82 -4.90 -12.44 -3.27
C ASN A 82 -5.89 -12.14 -2.13
N ASN A 83 -5.46 -12.24 -0.88
CA ASN A 83 -6.32 -11.89 0.27
C ASN A 83 -6.58 -10.38 0.33
N MET A 84 -5.60 -9.55 -0.01
CA MET A 84 -5.74 -8.09 -0.09
C MET A 84 -6.75 -7.68 -1.16
N ALA A 85 -6.67 -8.30 -2.34
CA ALA A 85 -7.57 -8.06 -3.44
C ALA A 85 -9.03 -8.44 -3.10
N SER A 86 -9.23 -9.49 -2.30
CA SER A 86 -10.57 -9.88 -1.83
C SER A 86 -11.09 -8.95 -0.72
N ASP A 87 -10.27 -8.67 0.28
CA ASP A 87 -10.79 -8.23 1.59
C ASP A 87 -10.37 -6.79 1.96
N TYR A 88 -9.29 -6.26 1.38
CA TYR A 88 -8.67 -5.01 1.85
C TYR A 88 -8.72 -3.85 0.87
N VAL A 89 -9.07 -4.05 -0.41
CA VAL A 89 -9.22 -2.92 -1.36
C VAL A 89 -10.16 -1.84 -0.81
N GLN A 90 -11.33 -2.22 -0.28
CA GLN A 90 -12.29 -1.26 0.27
C GLN A 90 -11.81 -0.61 1.59
N PRO A 91 -11.33 -1.36 2.60
CA PRO A 91 -10.71 -0.76 3.79
C PRO A 91 -9.57 0.22 3.48
N MET A 92 -8.67 -0.13 2.55
CA MET A 92 -7.57 0.75 2.15
C MET A 92 -8.09 2.03 1.48
N ALA A 93 -9.06 1.91 0.58
CA ALA A 93 -9.70 3.06 -0.05
C ALA A 93 -10.38 3.98 0.97
N GLN A 94 -11.09 3.42 1.94
CA GLN A 94 -11.74 4.19 3.02
C GLN A 94 -10.72 4.95 3.87
N ALA A 95 -9.58 4.33 4.17
CA ALA A 95 -8.49 4.99 4.88
C ALA A 95 -7.94 6.19 4.09
N LEU A 96 -7.73 6.02 2.78
CA LEU A 96 -7.26 7.10 1.89
C LEU A 96 -8.25 8.27 1.82
N VAL A 97 -9.55 7.97 1.67
CA VAL A 97 -10.60 9.01 1.68
C VAL A 97 -10.65 9.72 3.04
N GLY A 98 -10.54 8.98 4.15
CA GLY A 98 -10.54 9.57 5.49
C GLY A 98 -9.33 10.48 5.75
N LEU A 99 -8.16 10.13 5.21
CA LEU A 99 -6.93 10.90 5.38
C LEU A 99 -6.89 12.16 4.50
N TYR A 100 -7.34 12.07 3.25
CA TYR A 100 -7.12 13.10 2.23
C TYR A 100 -8.39 13.75 1.69
N GLY A 101 -9.58 13.22 1.98
CA GLY A 101 -10.83 13.70 1.38
C GLY A 101 -10.87 13.54 -0.14
N MET A 102 -10.05 12.64 -0.69
CA MET A 102 -9.92 12.41 -2.13
C MET A 102 -11.17 11.71 -2.72
N PRO A 103 -11.39 11.77 -4.05
CA PRO A 103 -12.50 11.06 -4.68
C PRO A 103 -12.49 9.57 -4.37
N GLN A 104 -13.65 9.01 -3.99
CA GLN A 104 -13.77 7.59 -3.62
C GLN A 104 -13.27 6.65 -4.72
N GLN A 105 -13.54 6.97 -5.99
CA GLN A 105 -13.10 6.13 -7.10
C GLN A 105 -11.58 6.12 -7.23
N ASP A 106 -10.93 7.27 -7.06
CA ASP A 106 -9.47 7.37 -7.11
C ASP A 106 -8.84 6.61 -5.95
N ALA A 107 -9.44 6.68 -4.75
CA ALA A 107 -8.98 5.90 -3.60
C ALA A 107 -9.10 4.38 -3.81
N ILE A 108 -10.19 3.92 -4.44
CA ILE A 108 -10.35 2.51 -4.83
C ILE A 108 -9.29 2.10 -5.86
N ASP A 109 -9.08 2.94 -6.87
CA ASP A 109 -8.09 2.66 -7.90
C ASP A 109 -6.66 2.62 -7.30
N LEU A 110 -6.32 3.53 -6.39
CA LEU A 110 -5.04 3.48 -5.65
C LEU A 110 -4.90 2.23 -4.77
N ALA A 111 -5.98 1.79 -4.12
CA ALA A 111 -5.98 0.58 -3.30
C ALA A 111 -5.74 -0.71 -4.12
N TRP A 112 -5.98 -0.68 -5.43
CA TRP A 112 -5.60 -1.76 -6.35
C TRP A 112 -4.11 -1.73 -6.78
N GLY A 113 -3.38 -0.66 -6.46
CA GLY A 113 -1.95 -0.54 -6.76
C GLY A 113 -1.16 -1.75 -6.23
N GLY A 114 -0.29 -2.32 -7.07
CA GLY A 114 0.49 -3.53 -6.74
C GLY A 114 -0.26 -4.86 -6.90
N LEU A 115 -1.59 -4.86 -6.99
CA LEU A 115 -2.41 -6.09 -7.01
C LEU A 115 -2.73 -6.61 -8.43
N GLY A 116 -2.07 -6.07 -9.46
CA GLY A 116 -2.35 -6.37 -10.87
C GLY A 116 -2.16 -7.84 -11.31
N ALA A 117 -1.36 -8.60 -10.55
CA ALA A 117 -1.12 -10.02 -10.82
C ALA A 117 -2.23 -10.95 -10.30
N THR A 118 -3.10 -10.46 -9.41
CA THR A 118 -4.13 -11.26 -8.74
C THR A 118 -5.23 -11.71 -9.72
N PRO A 119 -5.86 -12.89 -9.50
CA PRO A 119 -7.01 -13.33 -10.28
C PRO A 119 -8.17 -12.32 -10.25
N GLN A 120 -8.40 -11.66 -9.13
CA GLN A 120 -9.48 -10.69 -8.94
C GLN A 120 -9.27 -9.45 -9.82
N PHE A 121 -8.05 -8.90 -9.87
CA PHE A 121 -7.75 -7.81 -10.78
C PHE A 121 -7.92 -8.22 -12.24
N LYS A 122 -7.42 -9.42 -12.61
CA LYS A 122 -7.53 -9.96 -13.97
C LYS A 122 -8.98 -10.21 -14.40
N ALA A 123 -9.88 -10.43 -13.46
CA ALA A 123 -11.31 -10.62 -13.71
C ALA A 123 -12.08 -9.30 -13.95
N LEU A 124 -11.48 -8.14 -13.64
CA LEU A 124 -12.06 -6.82 -13.93
C LEU A 124 -12.16 -6.60 -15.44
N SER A 125 -13.09 -5.74 -15.85
CA SER A 125 -13.18 -5.36 -17.27
C SER A 125 -11.92 -4.63 -17.75
N PRO A 126 -11.57 -4.70 -19.05
CA PRO A 126 -10.42 -3.97 -19.59
C PRO A 126 -10.48 -2.46 -19.32
N SER A 127 -11.68 -1.87 -19.31
CA SER A 127 -11.88 -0.46 -18.96
C SER A 127 -11.53 -0.15 -17.51
N GLU A 128 -11.87 -1.03 -16.57
CA GLU A 128 -11.53 -0.85 -15.16
C GLU A 128 -10.03 -1.02 -14.93
N GLN A 129 -9.42 -2.05 -15.52
CA GLN A 129 -7.96 -2.25 -15.43
C GLN A 129 -7.21 -1.03 -15.95
N ASN A 130 -7.61 -0.50 -17.12
CA ASN A 130 -6.99 0.69 -17.71
C ASN A 130 -7.18 1.93 -16.84
N ARG A 131 -8.38 2.14 -16.27
CA ARG A 131 -8.64 3.26 -15.36
C ARG A 131 -7.73 3.16 -14.14
N ILE A 132 -7.68 1.99 -13.49
CA ILE A 132 -6.84 1.76 -12.31
C ILE A 132 -5.37 2.04 -12.61
N ILE A 133 -4.84 1.50 -13.72
CA ILE A 133 -3.44 1.71 -14.13
C ILE A 133 -3.16 3.19 -14.38
N LEU A 134 -4.07 3.89 -15.06
CA LEU A 134 -3.93 5.31 -15.36
C LEU A 134 -3.97 6.17 -14.09
N THR A 135 -4.94 5.92 -13.21
CA THR A 135 -5.07 6.62 -11.92
C THR A 135 -3.79 6.45 -11.09
N ASN A 136 -3.32 5.21 -10.90
CA ASN A 136 -2.06 4.95 -10.17
C ASN A 136 -0.87 5.66 -10.81
N THR A 137 -0.75 5.64 -12.14
CA THR A 137 0.32 6.33 -12.86
C THR A 137 0.30 7.84 -12.61
N ASN A 138 -0.88 8.45 -12.66
CA ASN A 138 -1.04 9.90 -12.47
C ASN A 138 -0.77 10.35 -11.03
N TYR A 139 -1.13 9.53 -10.04
CA TYR A 139 -0.80 9.81 -8.64
C TYR A 139 0.68 9.53 -8.33
N LYS A 140 1.30 8.53 -8.97
CA LYS A 140 2.73 8.21 -8.84
C LYS A 140 3.65 9.26 -9.47
N ASN A 141 3.24 9.88 -10.58
CA ASN A 141 4.01 10.94 -11.22
C ASN A 141 3.64 12.36 -10.72
N GLY A 142 2.70 12.45 -9.77
CA GLY A 142 2.26 13.72 -9.18
C GLY A 142 1.48 14.62 -10.14
N SER A 143 0.89 14.06 -11.20
CA SER A 143 -0.07 14.78 -12.05
C SER A 143 -1.45 14.89 -11.40
N LEU A 144 -1.76 13.98 -10.46
CA LEU A 144 -2.89 14.04 -9.54
C LEU A 144 -2.40 14.00 -8.09
N GLY A 145 -3.27 14.45 -7.18
CA GLY A 145 -2.98 14.52 -5.75
C GLY A 145 -2.08 15.69 -5.37
N LYS A 146 -1.71 15.73 -4.10
CA LYS A 146 -0.83 16.78 -3.55
C LYS A 146 0.62 16.34 -3.67
N LYS A 147 1.45 17.13 -4.34
CA LYS A 147 2.90 16.87 -4.40
C LYS A 147 3.51 17.00 -3.00
N ASP A 148 4.35 16.04 -2.62
CA ASP A 148 5.17 16.14 -1.41
C ASP A 148 6.07 17.37 -1.55
N CYS A 149 5.77 18.41 -0.78
CA CYS A 149 6.53 19.65 -0.77
C CYS A 149 7.75 19.47 0.15
N ARG A 150 8.75 18.71 -0.30
CA ARG A 150 10.05 18.58 0.36
C ARG A 150 11.18 19.05 -0.53
#